data_AF-A0A9D4BHD1-F1
#
_entry.id   AF-A0A9D4BHD1-F1
#
_cell.length_a   1.000
_cell.length_b   1.000
_cell.length_c   1.000
_cell.angle_alpha   90.00
_cell.angle_beta   90.00
_cell.angle_gamma   90.00
#
_symmetry.space_group_name_H-M   'P 1'
#
loop_
_entity.id
_entity.type
_entity.pdbx_description
1 polymer ?
#
loop_
_entity_poly.entity_id
_entity_poly.type
_entity_poly.pdbx_seq_one_letter_code
_entity_poly.pdbx_strand_id
1 'polypeptide(L)'
;MFTRKGRAIDNIPLSSAALHQHIKRAAYQAGFCWRHSLRKQQEPQPPSSLGWKRNKGGMWEPFCTTLQQASESCAELIRCGCKVKMAAEDVASVLKQL
;
A
#
# COMPACT_ATOMS: atom_id res chain seq x y z
N MET A 1 -0.30 14.06 -2.80
CA MET A 1 1.16 14.12 -3.11
C MET A 1 1.58 13.12 -4.19
N PHE A 2 1.05 11.88 -4.20
CA PHE A 2 1.49 10.80 -5.09
C PHE A 2 0.87 10.76 -6.50
N THR A 3 -0.23 11.47 -6.75
CA THR A 3 -0.94 11.47 -8.06
C THR A 3 -1.13 12.88 -8.66
N ARG A 4 -0.44 13.90 -8.12
CA ARG A 4 -0.63 15.29 -8.56
C ARG A 4 -0.18 15.43 -10.02
N LYS A 5 -1.03 16.02 -10.88
CA LYS A 5 -0.86 16.21 -12.34
C LYS A 5 -0.90 14.93 -13.20
N GLY A 6 -1.75 13.95 -12.87
CA GLY A 6 -2.01 12.82 -13.77
C GLY A 6 -0.86 11.81 -13.88
N ARG A 7 0.11 11.85 -12.97
CA ARG A 7 1.14 10.81 -12.88
C ARG A 7 0.46 9.50 -12.50
N ALA A 8 0.58 8.50 -13.39
CA ALA A 8 0.13 7.15 -13.13
C ALA A 8 0.74 6.67 -11.81
N ILE A 9 -0.11 6.15 -10.92
CA ILE A 9 0.29 5.59 -9.62
C ILE A 9 1.30 4.44 -9.81
N ASP A 10 1.30 3.84 -10.99
CA ASP A 10 2.18 2.76 -11.41
C ASP A 10 3.67 3.18 -11.49
N ASN A 11 3.97 4.48 -11.53
CA ASN A 11 5.34 5.00 -11.60
C ASN A 11 5.92 5.40 -10.23
N ILE A 12 5.27 5.06 -9.12
CA ILE A 12 5.86 5.28 -7.80
C ILE A 12 7.05 4.32 -7.67
N PRO A 13 8.27 4.83 -7.38
CA PRO A 13 9.43 3.95 -7.23
C PRO A 13 9.14 2.91 -6.14
N LEU A 14 9.43 1.64 -6.44
CA LEU A 14 9.31 0.56 -5.47
C LEU A 14 10.10 0.93 -4.21
N SER A 15 9.41 1.01 -3.08
CA SER A 15 10.10 1.22 -1.80
C SER A 15 11.14 0.12 -1.54
N SER A 16 12.19 0.42 -0.79
CA SER A 16 13.19 -0.59 -0.39
C SER A 16 12.54 -1.79 0.32
N ALA A 17 11.49 -1.56 1.10
CA ALA A 17 10.72 -2.62 1.76
C ALA A 17 10.01 -3.52 0.74
N ALA A 18 9.41 -2.95 -0.30
CA ALA A 18 8.76 -3.71 -1.36
C ALA A 18 9.77 -4.53 -2.19
N LEU A 19 10.92 -3.93 -2.51
CA LEU A 19 12.02 -4.62 -3.20
C LEU A 19 12.53 -5.82 -2.38
N HIS A 20 12.71 -5.63 -1.07
CA HIS A 20 13.16 -6.70 -0.18
C HIS A 20 12.18 -7.88 -0.18
N GLN A 21 10.87 -7.63 -0.13
CA GLN A 21 9.87 -8.70 -0.22
C GLN A 21 9.85 -9.36 -1.60
N HIS A 22 10.09 -8.60 -2.66
CA HIS A 22 10.21 -9.15 -4.02
C HIS A 22 11.40 -10.12 -4.14
N ILE A 23 12.57 -9.75 -3.62
CA ILE A 23 13.76 -10.62 -3.62
C ILE A 23 13.47 -11.94 -2.89
N LYS A 24 12.78 -11.89 -1.75
CA LYS A 24 12.38 -13.11 -1.01
C LYS A 24 11.51 -14.03 -1.85
N ARG A 25 10.53 -13.49 -2.58
CA ARG A 25 9.67 -14.28 -3.47
C ARG A 25 10.45 -14.87 -4.64
N ALA A 26 11.32 -14.09 -5.28
CA ALA A 26 12.16 -14.57 -6.38
C ALA A 26 13.09 -15.71 -5.93
N ALA A 27 13.71 -15.56 -4.74
CA ALA A 27 14.54 -16.60 -4.14
C ALA A 27 13.72 -17.88 -3.86
N TYR A 28 12.48 -17.76 -3.37
CA TYR A 28 11.61 -18.91 -3.18
C TYR A 28 11.28 -19.62 -4.51
N GLN A 29 10.89 -18.86 -5.54
CA GLN A 29 10.56 -19.41 -6.86
C GLN A 29 11.75 -20.15 -7.48
N ALA A 30 12.94 -19.54 -7.45
CA ALA A 30 14.14 -20.16 -8.00
C ALA A 30 14.60 -21.37 -7.16
N GLY A 31 14.71 -21.20 -5.85
CA GLY A 31 15.29 -22.18 -4.94
C GLY A 31 14.40 -23.37 -4.63
N PHE A 32 13.08 -23.19 -4.63
CA PHE A 32 12.14 -24.25 -4.27
C PHE A 32 11.29 -24.70 -5.45
N CYS A 33 10.65 -23.80 -6.18
CA CYS A 33 9.76 -24.21 -7.27
C CYS A 33 10.56 -24.76 -8.46
N TRP A 34 11.50 -23.98 -9.01
CA TRP A 34 12.21 -24.37 -10.22
C TRP A 34 13.25 -25.46 -9.99
N ARG A 35 14.02 -25.39 -8.88
CA ARG A 35 14.98 -26.43 -8.50
C ARG A 35 14.37 -27.84 -8.47
N HIS A 36 13.10 -27.94 -8.10
CA HIS A 36 12.42 -29.21 -7.90
C HIS A 36 11.37 -29.49 -8.96
N SER A 37 11.32 -28.69 -10.04
CA SER A 37 10.33 -28.82 -11.13
C SER A 37 10.29 -30.21 -11.78
N LEU A 38 11.38 -30.97 -11.72
CA LEU A 38 11.48 -32.33 -12.26
C LEU A 38 11.01 -33.42 -11.29
N ARG A 39 10.72 -33.09 -10.01
CA ARG A 39 10.22 -34.06 -9.03
C ARG A 39 8.70 -34.20 -9.16
N LYS A 40 8.22 -35.39 -9.51
CA LYS A 40 6.79 -35.68 -9.72
C LYS A 40 5.89 -35.39 -8.51
N GLN A 41 6.40 -35.56 -7.30
CA GLN A 41 5.63 -35.38 -6.08
C GLN A 41 6.47 -34.55 -5.11
N GLN A 42 6.34 -33.23 -5.25
CA GLN A 42 7.03 -32.30 -4.39
C GLN A 42 6.13 -31.96 -3.21
N GLU A 43 6.65 -32.14 -1.99
CA GLU A 43 5.97 -31.63 -0.81
C GLU A 43 6.09 -30.09 -0.81
N PRO A 44 4.97 -29.34 -0.84
CA PRO A 44 5.02 -27.90 -0.93
C PRO A 44 5.57 -27.33 0.39
N GLN A 45 6.79 -26.81 0.34
CA GLN A 45 7.35 -26.03 1.43
C GLN A 45 6.48 -24.79 1.63
N PRO A 46 5.97 -24.51 2.85
CA PRO A 46 5.18 -23.32 3.09
C PRO A 46 5.97 -22.05 2.74
N PRO A 47 5.44 -21.15 1.89
CA PRO A 47 6.14 -19.93 1.51
C PRO A 47 6.11 -18.84 2.60
N SER A 48 5.57 -19.16 3.79
CA SER A 48 5.61 -18.30 4.97
C SER A 48 7.03 -17.82 5.24
N SER A 49 7.20 -16.54 5.58
CA SER A 49 8.47 -15.81 5.75
C SER A 49 9.21 -15.40 4.46
N LEU A 50 8.87 -15.95 3.29
CA LEU A 50 9.53 -15.65 2.01
C LEU A 50 8.71 -14.68 1.13
N GLY A 51 8.17 -13.64 1.75
CA GLY A 51 7.41 -12.60 1.05
C GLY A 51 5.98 -13.00 0.66
N TRP A 52 5.41 -13.98 1.38
CA TRP A 52 4.01 -14.42 1.30
C TRP A 52 3.35 -14.40 2.67
N LYS A 53 2.03 -14.20 2.70
CA LYS A 53 1.19 -14.26 3.91
C LYS A 53 -0.13 -14.97 3.62
N ARG A 54 -0.82 -15.43 4.66
CA ARG A 54 -2.17 -15.98 4.56
C ARG A 54 -3.18 -14.84 4.60
N ASN A 55 -4.16 -14.87 3.70
CA ASN A 55 -5.32 -13.98 3.76
C ASN A 55 -6.41 -14.56 4.68
N LYS A 56 -7.50 -13.82 4.87
CA LYS A 56 -8.63 -14.23 5.73
C LYS A 56 -9.28 -15.55 5.30
N GLY A 57 -9.22 -15.87 4.00
CA GLY A 57 -9.71 -17.13 3.45
C GLY A 57 -8.70 -18.28 3.51
N GLY A 58 -7.56 -18.09 4.19
CA GLY A 58 -6.52 -19.11 4.30
C GLY A 58 -5.71 -19.31 3.01
N MET A 59 -5.90 -18.50 1.98
CA MET A 59 -5.11 -18.57 0.74
C MET A 59 -3.80 -17.80 0.88
N TRP A 60 -2.77 -18.23 0.15
CA TRP A 60 -1.50 -17.49 0.08
C TRP A 60 -1.64 -16.28 -0.84
N GLU A 61 -1.24 -15.11 -0.34
CA GLU A 61 -1.13 -13.89 -1.14
C GLU A 61 0.27 -13.26 -0.97
N PRO A 62 0.77 -12.53 -1.99
CA PRO A 62 2.04 -11.83 -1.87
C PRO A 62 2.01 -10.84 -0.71
N PHE A 63 3.05 -10.88 0.13
CA PHE A 63 3.29 -9.84 1.11
C PHE A 63 4.10 -8.71 0.45
N CYS A 64 3.41 -7.68 -0.02
CA CYS A 64 4.00 -6.69 -0.91
C CYS A 64 5.00 -5.74 -0.23
N THR A 65 4.74 -5.30 1.00
CA THR A 65 5.61 -4.38 1.75
C THR A 65 5.35 -4.49 3.26
N THR A 66 6.35 -4.16 4.07
CA THR A 66 6.23 -3.99 5.53
C THR A 66 5.84 -2.57 5.92
N LEU A 67 5.83 -1.63 4.96
CA LEU A 67 5.40 -0.27 5.22
C LEU A 67 3.89 -0.24 5.42
N GLN A 68 3.47 0.58 6.37
CA GLN A 68 2.07 0.87 6.60
C GLN A 68 1.47 1.57 5.36
N GLN A 69 0.15 1.47 5.18
CA GLN A 69 -0.50 2.21 4.11
C GLN A 69 -0.20 3.71 4.26
N ALA A 70 0.01 4.38 3.13
CA ALA A 70 0.32 5.81 3.12
C ALA A 70 -0.77 6.62 3.84
N SER A 71 -2.04 6.22 3.69
CA SER A 71 -3.19 6.83 4.38
C SER A 71 -3.05 6.80 5.90
N GLU A 72 -2.52 5.72 6.45
CA GLU A 72 -2.44 5.54 7.90
C GLU A 72 -1.16 6.15 8.49
N SER A 73 -0.12 6.34 7.67
CA SER A 73 1.17 6.92 8.09
C SER A 73 1.28 8.42 7.82
N CYS A 74 0.50 8.98 6.89
CA CYS A 74 0.53 10.39 6.53
C CYS A 74 -0.82 11.04 6.83
N ALA A 75 -0.95 11.69 7.99
CA ALA A 75 -2.17 12.39 8.40
C ALA A 75 -2.62 13.49 7.40
N GLU A 76 -1.67 14.06 6.66
CA GLU A 76 -1.89 15.02 5.57
C GLU A 76 -2.67 14.43 4.39
N LEU A 77 -2.65 13.11 4.21
CA LEU A 77 -3.44 12.41 3.20
C LEU A 77 -4.88 12.15 3.66
N ILE A 78 -5.14 12.16 4.97
CA ILE A 78 -6.48 11.93 5.55
C ILE A 78 -7.28 13.24 5.58
N ARG A 79 -6.61 14.38 5.76
CA ARG A 79 -7.26 15.70 5.85
C ARG A 79 -7.15 16.43 4.51
N CYS A 80 -8.23 16.53 3.75
CA CYS A 80 -8.24 17.49 2.64
C CYS A 80 -8.23 18.92 3.22
N GLY A 81 -7.39 19.80 2.67
CA GLY A 81 -7.35 21.22 3.03
C GLY A 81 -8.63 21.99 2.67
N CYS A 82 -9.65 21.30 2.13
CA CYS A 82 -10.93 21.86 1.68
C CYS A 82 -11.93 22.13 2.82
N LYS A 83 -11.46 22.30 4.07
CA LYS A 83 -12.28 22.81 5.19
C LYS A 83 -11.67 24.03 5.89
N VAL A 84 -11.02 24.90 5.12
CA VAL A 84 -10.77 26.27 5.56
C VAL A 84 -11.18 27.19 4.41
N LYS A 85 -12.26 27.95 4.60
CA LYS A 85 -12.97 28.89 3.66
C LYS A 85 -14.16 28.22 2.95
N MET A 86 -15.42 28.65 3.05
CA MET A 86 -16.04 29.90 3.53
C MET A 86 -17.48 29.60 4.01
N ALA A 87 -17.84 30.05 5.21
CA ALA A 87 -19.13 30.73 5.36
C ALA A 87 -18.74 32.20 5.51
N ALA A 88 -18.84 32.93 4.40
CA ALA A 88 -18.73 34.38 4.41
C ALA A 88 -19.80 34.91 5.36
N GLU A 89 -19.41 35.91 6.15
CA GLU A 89 -20.24 36.60 7.12
C GLU A 89 -21.58 37.02 6.49
N ASP A 90 -22.69 36.62 7.12
CA ASP A 90 -23.98 37.26 6.90
C ASP A 90 -23.87 38.71 7.37
N VAL A 91 -23.67 39.63 6.42
CA VAL A 91 -23.79 41.08 6.61
C VAL A 91 -25.27 41.45 6.79
N ALA A 92 -25.90 40.91 7.84
CA ALA A 92 -27.29 41.20 8.21
C ALA A 92 -27.48 41.51 9.71
N SER A 93 -26.45 41.36 10.55
CA SER A 93 -26.60 41.51 12.01
C SER A 93 -26.02 42.79 12.64
N VAL A 94 -25.37 43.69 11.89
CA VAL A 94 -24.67 44.86 12.51
C VAL A 94 -25.41 46.20 12.34
N LEU A 95 -26.47 46.29 11.52
CA LEU A 95 -27.25 47.54 11.32
C LEU A 95 -28.67 47.52 11.90
N LYS A 96 -28.85 46.90 13.09
CA LYS A 96 -30.09 47.04 13.88
C LYS A 96 -29.88 47.45 15.33
N GLN A 97 -28.72 48.00 15.69
CA GLN A 97 -28.45 48.46 17.06
C GLN A 97 -27.62 49.73 17.19
N LEU A 98 -27.61 50.57 16.17
CA LEU A 98 -27.30 52.00 16.28
C LEU A 98 -28.31 52.80 15.47
#